data_AF-A0A101J5H7-F1
#
_entry.id   AF-A0A101J5H7-F1
#
_cell.length_a   1.000
_cell.length_b   1.000
_cell.length_c   1.000
_cell.angle_alpha   90.00
_cell.angle_beta   90.00
_cell.angle_gamma   90.00
#
_symmetry.space_group_name_H-M   'P 1'
#
loop_
_entity.id
_entity.type
_entity.pdbx_description
1 polymer ?
#
loop_
_entity_poly.entity_id
_entity_poly.type
_entity_poly.pdbx_seq_one_letter_code
_entity_poly.pdbx_strand_id
1 'polypeptide(L)'
;MEQSGTSALLQGAVQDIASDVVSALRGGDHVRMSGTGAMDDVEGSLTLAAVRVLGADLLLPHVLFPTPPAPEALAVFRRTVEAFPPRPDAAPTVKWSHWAMSRTLRRLDTSLAGTPAGDQPPEQDAGWLDEATWQVLTHQLAVLAPLAVPGADCAVARAAQRRPVDVARGFVRAVRRRDWQQAAGAGRWLTLIDGVPETLGLETGLDFVELMGGNDPRVALQVQAARVVRAAGALV
;
A
#
# COMPACT_ATOMS: atom_id res chain seq x y z
N MET A 1 5.89 -17.76 25.95
CA MET A 1 7.07 -17.54 25.10
C MET A 1 6.82 -17.95 23.63
N GLU A 2 5.55 -18.04 23.19
CA GLU A 2 5.18 -18.49 21.82
C GLU A 2 4.98 -17.34 20.82
N GLN A 3 4.76 -16.11 21.29
CA GLN A 3 4.48 -14.94 20.44
C GLN A 3 5.63 -14.57 19.49
N SER A 4 6.88 -14.86 19.87
CA SER A 4 8.05 -14.53 19.04
C SER A 4 8.13 -15.38 17.76
N GLY A 5 7.64 -16.62 17.79
CA GLY A 5 7.65 -17.52 16.63
C GLY A 5 6.62 -17.11 15.58
N THR A 6 5.37 -16.88 16.00
CA THR A 6 4.29 -16.45 15.10
C THR A 6 4.57 -15.08 14.46
N SER A 7 5.19 -14.16 15.20
CA SER A 7 5.59 -12.85 14.67
C SER A 7 6.64 -12.98 13.56
N ALA A 8 7.65 -13.84 13.75
CA ALA A 8 8.67 -14.09 12.74
C ALA A 8 8.08 -14.77 11.48
N LEU A 9 7.18 -15.73 11.65
CA LEU A 9 6.48 -16.38 10.54
C LEU A 9 5.61 -15.41 9.74
N LEU A 10 4.87 -14.53 10.42
CA LEU A 10 4.11 -13.48 9.76
C LEU A 10 5.01 -12.50 9.00
N GLN A 11 6.14 -12.11 9.59
CA GLN A 11 7.12 -11.26 8.91
C GLN A 11 7.68 -11.92 7.64
N GLY A 12 8.00 -13.22 7.68
CA GLY A 12 8.39 -13.99 6.51
C GLY A 12 7.32 -13.97 5.41
N ALA A 13 6.08 -14.33 5.75
CA ALA A 13 4.96 -14.32 4.80
C ALA A 13 4.72 -12.93 4.18
N VAL A 14 4.87 -11.86 4.97
CA VAL A 14 4.78 -10.47 4.47
C VAL A 14 5.92 -10.15 3.50
N GLN A 15 7.14 -10.60 3.77
CA GLN A 15 8.30 -10.39 2.91
C GLN A 15 8.19 -11.16 1.59
N ASP A 16 7.70 -12.39 1.63
CA ASP A 16 7.49 -13.23 0.45
C ASP A 16 6.45 -12.61 -0.48
N ILE A 17 5.26 -12.28 0.05
CA ILE A 17 4.20 -11.63 -0.73
C ILE A 17 4.67 -10.28 -1.30
N ALA A 18 5.38 -9.46 -0.50
CA ALA A 18 5.90 -8.19 -0.99
C ALA A 18 6.92 -8.39 -2.13
N SER A 19 7.75 -9.43 -2.07
CA SER A 19 8.71 -9.78 -3.14
C SER A 19 8.00 -10.20 -4.42
N ASP A 20 6.92 -10.98 -4.31
CA ASP A 20 6.12 -11.40 -5.46
C ASP A 20 5.43 -10.20 -6.14
N VAL A 21 4.89 -9.26 -5.35
CA VAL A 21 4.32 -8.03 -5.89
C VAL A 21 5.38 -7.17 -6.59
N VAL A 22 6.59 -7.03 -6.01
CA VAL A 22 7.70 -6.33 -6.67
C VAL A 22 8.07 -6.99 -7.99
N SER A 23 8.13 -8.32 -8.03
CA SER A 23 8.40 -9.09 -9.25
C SER A 23 7.34 -8.81 -10.32
N ALA A 24 6.06 -8.86 -9.97
CA ALA A 24 4.95 -8.54 -10.87
C ALA A 24 5.00 -7.10 -11.39
N LEU A 25 5.33 -6.12 -10.52
CA LEU A 25 5.49 -4.71 -10.92
C LEU A 25 6.68 -4.45 -11.86
N ARG A 26 7.68 -5.33 -11.87
CA ARG A 26 8.84 -5.27 -12.79
C ARG A 26 8.58 -5.97 -14.13
N GLY A 27 7.36 -6.50 -14.34
CA GLY A 27 6.99 -7.26 -15.54
C GLY A 27 7.26 -8.77 -15.43
N GLY A 28 7.50 -9.28 -14.22
CA GLY A 28 7.48 -10.72 -13.94
C GLY A 28 6.06 -11.31 -14.02
N ASP A 29 6.00 -12.64 -14.07
CA ASP A 29 4.73 -13.40 -13.98
C ASP A 29 3.89 -12.97 -12.78
N HIS A 30 2.56 -13.11 -12.89
CA HIS A 30 1.55 -12.77 -11.88
C HIS A 30 1.98 -13.09 -10.43
N VAL A 31 1.49 -12.32 -9.45
CA VAL A 31 1.71 -12.56 -8.01
C VAL A 31 1.41 -14.03 -7.69
N ARG A 32 2.46 -14.82 -7.45
CA ARG A 32 2.35 -16.27 -7.24
C ARG A 32 2.02 -16.50 -5.78
N MET A 33 0.75 -16.74 -5.47
CA MET A 33 0.36 -17.22 -4.14
C MET A 33 0.75 -18.70 -4.04
N SER A 34 2.04 -18.99 -3.89
CA SER A 34 2.51 -20.35 -3.61
C SER A 34 2.04 -20.75 -2.21
N GLY A 35 1.29 -21.86 -2.10
CA GLY A 35 0.92 -22.42 -0.79
C GLY A 35 -0.55 -22.29 -0.39
N THR A 36 -1.51 -22.32 -1.31
CA THR A 36 -2.93 -22.51 -0.97
C THR A 36 -3.25 -23.96 -0.53
N GLY A 37 -2.38 -24.55 0.30
CA GLY A 37 -2.75 -25.68 1.14
C GLY A 37 -3.98 -25.32 1.98
N ALA A 38 -4.74 -26.33 2.40
CA ALA A 38 -6.05 -26.17 3.05
C ALA A 38 -6.11 -24.92 3.96
N MET A 39 -6.83 -23.89 3.49
CA MET A 39 -6.84 -22.55 4.08
C MET A 39 -7.43 -22.47 5.51
N ASP A 40 -7.82 -23.60 6.09
CA ASP A 40 -8.26 -23.76 7.48
C ASP A 40 -7.10 -24.09 8.44
N ASP A 41 -5.86 -24.23 7.93
CA ASP A 41 -4.66 -24.45 8.74
C ASP A 41 -3.92 -23.13 9.08
N VAL A 42 -2.95 -23.20 10.00
CA VAL A 42 -2.14 -22.08 10.50
C VAL A 42 -1.49 -21.27 9.38
N GLU A 43 -1.06 -21.92 8.30
CA GLU A 43 -0.46 -21.30 7.11
C GLU A 43 -1.47 -20.41 6.35
N GLY A 44 -2.73 -20.85 6.27
CA GLY A 44 -3.83 -20.06 5.71
C GLY A 44 -4.11 -18.80 6.53
N SER A 45 -4.09 -18.92 7.87
CA SER A 45 -4.26 -17.77 8.76
C SER A 45 -3.12 -16.74 8.62
N LEU A 46 -1.87 -17.21 8.53
CA LEU A 46 -0.70 -16.36 8.30
C LEU A 46 -0.79 -15.62 6.97
N THR A 47 -1.25 -16.28 5.92
CA THR A 47 -1.44 -15.67 4.59
C THR A 47 -2.46 -14.53 4.65
N LEU A 48 -3.63 -14.74 5.25
CA LEU A 48 -4.63 -13.68 5.36
C LEU A 48 -4.13 -12.50 6.21
N ALA A 49 -3.37 -12.77 7.27
CA ALA A 49 -2.74 -11.73 8.08
C ALA A 49 -1.68 -10.94 7.27
N ALA A 50 -0.85 -11.62 6.48
CA ALA A 50 0.13 -10.97 5.62
C ALA A 50 -0.52 -10.12 4.53
N VAL A 51 -1.59 -10.62 3.90
CA VAL A 51 -2.40 -9.84 2.94
C VAL A 51 -3.00 -8.61 3.60
N ARG A 52 -3.48 -8.71 4.85
CA ARG A 52 -3.98 -7.54 5.60
C ARG A 52 -2.88 -6.51 5.85
N VAL A 53 -1.65 -6.93 6.13
CA VAL A 53 -0.49 -6.04 6.34
C VAL A 53 -0.09 -5.32 5.06
N LEU A 54 -0.06 -6.03 3.92
CA LEU A 54 0.19 -5.45 2.60
C LEU A 54 -0.96 -4.54 2.15
N GLY A 55 -2.19 -4.87 2.54
CA GLY A 55 -3.37 -4.10 2.20
C GLY A 55 -3.66 -4.15 0.70
N ALA A 56 -4.06 -3.02 0.14
CA ALA A 56 -4.42 -2.91 -1.28
C ALA A 56 -3.25 -3.20 -2.23
N ASP A 57 -2.00 -3.14 -1.75
CA ASP A 57 -0.82 -3.33 -2.60
C ASP A 57 -0.68 -4.76 -3.14
N LEU A 58 -1.33 -5.77 -2.54
CA LEU A 58 -1.35 -7.14 -3.10
C LEU A 58 -1.82 -7.13 -4.57
N LEU A 59 -2.85 -6.33 -4.86
CA LEU A 59 -3.46 -6.24 -6.19
C LEU A 59 -3.01 -5.00 -6.97
N LEU A 60 -2.01 -4.25 -6.49
CA LEU A 60 -1.48 -3.08 -7.17
C LEU A 60 -1.05 -3.35 -8.62
N PRO A 61 -0.37 -4.46 -8.96
CA PRO A 61 -0.03 -4.75 -10.35
C PRO A 61 -1.25 -4.74 -11.28
N HIS A 62 -2.39 -5.28 -10.83
CA HIS A 62 -3.64 -5.34 -11.60
C HIS A 62 -4.39 -4.01 -11.65
N VAL A 63 -4.13 -3.12 -10.68
CA VAL A 63 -4.63 -1.75 -10.69
C VAL A 63 -3.87 -0.88 -11.69
N LEU A 64 -2.55 -1.04 -11.77
CA LEU A 64 -1.67 -0.26 -12.65
C LEU A 64 -1.62 -0.81 -14.09
N PHE A 65 -1.68 -2.13 -14.24
CA PHE A 65 -1.74 -2.83 -15.51
C PHE A 65 -3.07 -3.60 -15.57
N PRO A 66 -4.12 -3.08 -16.24
CA PRO A 66 -5.50 -3.60 -16.19
C PRO A 66 -5.64 -5.01 -16.79
N THR A 67 -5.09 -5.98 -16.09
CA THR A 67 -5.09 -7.40 -16.40
C THR A 67 -5.80 -8.12 -15.26
N PRO A 68 -6.67 -9.11 -15.53
CA PRO A 68 -7.37 -9.82 -14.48
C PRO A 68 -6.39 -10.49 -13.49
N PRO A 69 -6.62 -10.39 -12.16
CA PRO A 69 -5.87 -11.17 -11.19
C PRO A 69 -6.16 -12.66 -11.33
N ALA A 70 -5.22 -13.50 -10.90
CA ALA A 70 -5.45 -14.93 -10.75
C ALA A 70 -6.65 -15.16 -9.81
N PRO A 71 -7.58 -16.09 -10.13
CA PRO A 71 -8.77 -16.34 -9.31
C PRO A 71 -8.44 -16.63 -7.84
N GLU A 72 -7.34 -17.34 -7.57
CA GLU A 72 -6.86 -17.69 -6.24
C GLU A 72 -6.45 -16.45 -5.44
N ALA A 73 -5.68 -15.55 -6.07
CA ALA A 73 -5.24 -14.30 -5.44
C ALA A 73 -6.44 -13.40 -5.09
N LEU A 74 -7.42 -13.31 -6.00
CA LEU A 74 -8.65 -12.55 -5.76
C LEU A 74 -9.50 -13.17 -4.65
N ALA A 75 -9.59 -14.51 -4.59
CA ALA A 75 -10.31 -15.22 -3.53
C ALA A 75 -9.68 -15.02 -2.15
N VAL A 76 -8.36 -15.09 -2.03
CA VAL A 76 -7.62 -14.81 -0.78
C VAL A 76 -7.81 -13.36 -0.35
N PHE A 77 -7.74 -12.42 -1.31
CA PHE A 77 -7.96 -11.00 -1.02
C PHE A 77 -9.37 -10.72 -0.52
N ARG A 78 -10.41 -11.27 -1.18
CA ARG A 78 -11.80 -11.18 -0.73
C ARG A 78 -11.96 -11.72 0.68
N ARG A 79 -11.47 -12.93 0.94
CA ARG A 79 -11.55 -13.56 2.26
C ARG A 79 -10.87 -12.70 3.33
N THR A 80 -9.75 -12.08 3.01
CA THR A 80 -9.05 -11.17 3.94
C THR A 80 -9.88 -9.95 4.29
N VAL A 81 -10.54 -9.34 3.29
CA VAL A 81 -11.45 -8.20 3.51
C VAL A 81 -12.61 -8.62 4.42
N GLU A 82 -13.25 -9.75 4.14
CA GLU A 82 -14.40 -10.27 4.90
C GLU A 82 -14.04 -10.71 6.33
N ALA A 83 -12.88 -11.35 6.52
CA ALA A 83 -12.46 -11.90 7.81
C ALA A 83 -12.00 -10.83 8.81
N PHE A 84 -11.55 -9.66 8.32
CA PHE A 84 -10.97 -8.64 9.18
C PHE A 84 -11.57 -7.23 8.98
N PRO A 85 -12.88 -7.04 9.22
CA PRO A 85 -13.45 -5.71 9.27
C PRO A 85 -12.81 -4.88 10.40
N PRO A 86 -12.60 -3.56 10.21
CA PRO A 86 -12.09 -2.70 11.27
C PRO A 86 -13.12 -2.63 12.41
N ARG A 87 -12.64 -2.67 13.66
CA ARG A 87 -13.49 -2.41 14.81
C ARG A 87 -13.98 -0.94 14.80
N PRO A 88 -15.12 -0.63 15.43
CA PRO A 88 -15.62 0.75 15.50
C PRO A 88 -14.62 1.76 16.07
N ASP A 89 -13.81 1.32 17.02
CA ASP A 89 -12.76 2.08 17.71
C ASP A 89 -11.37 1.95 17.06
N ALA A 90 -11.24 1.26 15.93
CA ALA A 90 -9.97 1.10 15.24
C ALA A 90 -9.37 2.46 14.84
N ALA A 91 -8.03 2.54 14.88
CA ALA A 91 -7.31 3.72 14.45
C ALA A 91 -7.71 4.15 13.02
N PRO A 92 -7.74 5.46 12.71
CA PRO A 92 -8.15 5.94 11.39
C PRO A 92 -7.40 5.30 10.22
N THR A 93 -6.09 5.04 10.37
CA THR A 93 -5.29 4.37 9.33
C THR A 93 -5.73 2.94 9.07
N VAL A 94 -6.15 2.18 10.09
CA VAL A 94 -6.67 0.82 9.90
C VAL A 94 -7.97 0.85 9.10
N LYS A 95 -8.85 1.83 9.37
CA LYS A 95 -10.10 2.03 8.62
C LYS A 95 -9.81 2.41 7.17
N TRP A 96 -8.85 3.30 6.93
CA TRP A 96 -8.43 3.72 5.59
C TRP A 96 -7.75 2.59 4.80
N SER A 97 -6.87 1.79 5.42
CA SER A 97 -6.26 0.63 4.77
C SER A 97 -7.32 -0.40 4.37
N HIS A 98 -8.28 -0.69 5.27
CA HIS A 98 -9.38 -1.60 4.94
C HIS A 98 -10.29 -1.02 3.85
N TRP A 99 -10.62 0.28 3.90
CA TRP A 99 -11.37 0.95 2.84
C TRP A 99 -10.67 0.84 1.47
N ALA A 100 -9.34 0.99 1.44
CA ALA A 100 -8.55 0.82 0.22
C ALA A 100 -8.68 -0.60 -0.32
N MET A 101 -8.58 -1.62 0.54
CA MET A 101 -8.77 -3.01 0.13
C MET A 101 -10.18 -3.26 -0.43
N SER A 102 -11.22 -2.79 0.26
CA SER A 102 -12.62 -2.96 -0.19
C SER A 102 -12.91 -2.22 -1.49
N ARG A 103 -12.26 -1.07 -1.74
CA ARG A 103 -12.34 -0.35 -3.03
C ARG A 103 -11.63 -1.11 -4.14
N THR A 104 -10.42 -1.63 -3.88
CA THR A 104 -9.65 -2.41 -4.86
C THR A 104 -10.36 -3.72 -5.23
N LEU A 105 -10.93 -4.44 -4.25
CA LEU A 105 -11.70 -5.66 -4.49
C LEU A 105 -12.85 -5.41 -5.45
N ARG A 106 -13.67 -4.38 -5.21
CA ARG A 106 -14.81 -4.03 -6.08
C ARG A 106 -14.39 -3.59 -7.48
N ARG A 107 -13.24 -2.92 -7.62
CA ARG A 107 -12.73 -2.51 -8.93
C ARG A 107 -12.32 -3.70 -9.80
N LEU A 108 -11.76 -4.74 -9.20
CA LEU A 108 -11.16 -5.87 -9.93
C LEU A 108 -12.10 -7.08 -10.03
N ASP A 109 -13.10 -7.15 -9.17
CA ASP A 109 -14.09 -8.22 -9.17
C ASP A 109 -15.27 -7.87 -10.06
N THR A 110 -15.31 -8.48 -11.25
CA THR A 110 -16.37 -8.28 -12.25
C THR A 110 -17.74 -8.74 -11.75
N SER A 111 -17.82 -9.64 -10.76
CA SER A 111 -19.10 -10.03 -10.15
C SER A 111 -19.74 -8.89 -9.34
N LEU A 112 -18.95 -7.90 -8.92
CA LEU A 112 -19.39 -6.70 -8.21
C LEU A 112 -19.58 -5.50 -9.14
N ALA A 113 -19.27 -5.62 -10.43
CA ALA A 113 -19.35 -4.51 -11.40
C ALA A 113 -20.79 -4.06 -11.73
N GLY A 114 -21.80 -4.85 -11.34
CA GLY A 114 -23.23 -4.51 -11.49
C GLY A 114 -23.87 -3.90 -10.24
N THR A 115 -23.14 -3.77 -9.14
CA THR A 115 -23.67 -3.21 -7.89
C THR A 115 -23.75 -1.68 -8.02
N PRO A 116 -24.91 -1.05 -7.73
CA PRO A 116 -25.07 0.39 -7.89
C PRO A 116 -24.06 1.18 -7.03
N ALA A 117 -23.66 2.37 -7.51
CA ALA A 117 -22.65 3.23 -6.88
C ALA A 117 -22.92 3.58 -5.40
N GLY A 118 -24.15 3.39 -4.92
CA GLY A 118 -24.55 3.55 -3.51
C GLY A 118 -23.92 2.55 -2.54
N ASP A 119 -23.37 1.43 -3.03
CA ASP A 119 -22.65 0.43 -2.21
C ASP A 119 -21.14 0.67 -2.15
N GLN A 120 -20.67 1.87 -2.51
CA GLN A 120 -19.32 2.29 -2.16
C GLN A 120 -19.20 2.49 -0.66
N PRO A 121 -18.35 1.72 0.07
CA PRO A 121 -17.90 2.07 1.40
C PRO A 121 -17.61 3.56 1.44
N PRO A 122 -18.36 4.31 2.27
CA PRO A 122 -18.23 5.75 2.30
C PRO A 122 -16.77 6.08 2.65
N GLU A 123 -16.26 7.14 2.03
CA GLU A 123 -14.97 7.68 2.46
C GLU A 123 -15.02 7.93 3.96
N GLN A 124 -13.95 7.51 4.63
CA GLN A 124 -13.82 7.75 6.06
C GLN A 124 -13.46 9.23 6.27
N ASP A 125 -13.63 9.74 7.47
CA ASP A 125 -13.12 11.07 7.78
C ASP A 125 -11.57 11.07 7.71
N ALA A 126 -11.03 12.14 7.12
CA ALA A 126 -9.60 12.41 7.02
C ALA A 126 -9.22 13.79 7.61
N GLY A 127 -10.14 14.50 8.26
CA GLY A 127 -9.85 15.82 8.88
C GLY A 127 -8.69 15.78 9.88
N TRP A 128 -8.49 14.64 10.54
CA TRP A 128 -7.34 14.39 11.42
C TRP A 128 -5.97 14.49 10.72
N LEU A 129 -5.89 14.35 9.39
CA LEU A 129 -4.65 14.60 8.62
C LEU A 129 -4.38 16.09 8.41
N ASP A 130 -5.44 16.90 8.33
CA ASP A 130 -5.32 18.36 8.15
C ASP A 130 -4.79 19.03 9.41
N GLU A 131 -5.25 18.55 10.57
CA GLU A 131 -4.83 19.03 11.88
C GLU A 131 -3.47 18.47 12.33
N ALA A 132 -2.97 17.42 11.67
CA ALA A 132 -1.74 16.76 12.05
C ALA A 132 -0.51 17.65 11.85
N THR A 133 0.45 17.58 12.79
CA THR A 133 1.80 18.12 12.56
C THR A 133 2.44 17.42 11.36
N TRP A 134 3.37 18.07 10.66
CA TRP A 134 3.99 17.51 9.46
C TRP A 134 4.66 16.14 9.70
N GLN A 135 5.18 15.91 10.91
CA GLN A 135 5.78 14.63 11.31
C GLN A 135 4.72 13.53 11.35
N VAL A 136 3.59 13.81 12.01
CA VAL A 136 2.47 12.87 12.13
C VAL A 136 1.85 12.65 10.76
N LEU A 137 1.56 13.71 10.00
CA LEU A 137 1.06 13.62 8.62
C LEU A 137 1.90 12.65 7.79
N THR A 138 3.21 12.88 7.72
CA THR A 138 4.10 12.07 6.86
C THR A 138 4.13 10.61 7.31
N HIS A 139 4.18 10.37 8.62
CA HIS A 139 4.14 9.01 9.15
C HIS A 139 2.86 8.27 8.75
N GLN A 140 1.72 8.94 8.90
CA GLN A 140 0.41 8.36 8.59
C GLN A 140 0.23 8.15 7.08
N LEU A 141 0.71 9.08 6.26
CA LEU A 141 0.76 8.90 4.80
C LEU A 141 1.66 7.74 4.41
N ALA A 142 2.81 7.54 5.05
CA ALA A 142 3.66 6.39 4.75
C ALA A 142 2.99 5.05 5.11
N VAL A 143 2.24 4.98 6.21
CA VAL A 143 1.40 3.82 6.55
C VAL A 143 0.30 3.60 5.50
N LEU A 144 -0.26 4.69 4.99
CA LEU A 144 -1.30 4.71 3.96
C LEU A 144 -0.74 4.77 2.52
N ALA A 145 0.53 4.44 2.31
CA ALA A 145 1.15 4.42 0.98
C ALA A 145 0.39 3.56 -0.05
N PRO A 146 -0.31 2.45 0.31
CA PRO A 146 -1.14 1.71 -0.64
C PRO A 146 -2.28 2.52 -1.29
N LEU A 147 -2.66 3.67 -0.71
CA LEU A 147 -3.64 4.60 -1.30
C LEU A 147 -3.04 5.53 -2.36
N ALA A 148 -1.70 5.62 -2.44
CA ALA A 148 -0.99 6.41 -3.42
C ALA A 148 -0.95 5.67 -4.77
N VAL A 149 -2.07 5.74 -5.52
CA VAL A 149 -2.21 5.22 -6.88
C VAL A 149 -2.74 6.31 -7.83
N PRO A 150 -2.38 6.27 -9.14
CA PRO A 150 -2.83 7.26 -10.12
C PRO A 150 -4.37 7.37 -10.17
N GLY A 151 -4.87 8.60 -10.21
CA GLY A 151 -6.31 8.87 -10.30
C GLY A 151 -7.12 8.50 -9.05
N ALA A 152 -6.47 8.12 -7.94
CA ALA A 152 -7.17 7.93 -6.67
C ALA A 152 -7.61 9.27 -6.09
N ASP A 153 -8.86 9.64 -6.33
CA ASP A 153 -9.53 10.68 -5.58
C ASP A 153 -10.12 10.08 -4.29
N CYS A 154 -9.51 10.45 -3.17
CA CYS A 154 -9.97 10.14 -1.82
C CYS A 154 -9.49 11.21 -0.83
N ALA A 155 -10.15 11.33 0.32
CA ALA A 155 -9.83 12.38 1.30
C ALA A 155 -8.36 12.37 1.78
N VAL A 156 -7.72 11.19 1.87
CA VAL A 156 -6.29 11.07 2.21
C VAL A 156 -5.41 11.68 1.11
N ALA A 157 -5.69 11.37 -0.15
CA ALA A 157 -4.95 11.94 -1.29
C ALA A 157 -5.12 13.46 -1.35
N ARG A 158 -6.33 13.98 -1.12
CA ARG A 158 -6.60 15.42 -1.06
C ARG A 158 -5.89 16.11 0.12
N ALA A 159 -5.74 15.43 1.26
CA ALA A 159 -4.95 15.95 2.38
C ALA A 159 -3.45 16.00 2.04
N ALA A 160 -2.92 14.97 1.38
CA ALA A 160 -1.53 14.93 0.93
C ALA A 160 -1.22 16.03 -0.11
N GLN A 161 -2.12 16.23 -1.08
CA GLN A 161 -2.01 17.24 -2.15
C GLN A 161 -1.91 18.68 -1.61
N ARG A 162 -2.56 18.96 -0.48
CA ARG A 162 -2.54 20.29 0.13
C ARG A 162 -1.23 20.61 0.85
N ARG A 163 -0.35 19.62 1.07
CA ARG A 163 0.83 19.76 1.95
C ARG A 163 2.12 19.16 1.37
N PRO A 164 2.48 19.41 0.09
CA PRO A 164 3.67 18.83 -0.55
C PRO A 164 4.97 19.06 0.22
N VAL A 165 5.19 20.29 0.71
CA VAL A 165 6.42 20.67 1.44
C VAL A 165 6.56 19.91 2.75
N ASP A 166 5.46 19.64 3.45
CA ASP A 166 5.48 18.90 4.70
C ASP A 166 5.79 17.42 4.49
N VAL A 167 5.23 16.82 3.43
CA VAL A 167 5.56 15.44 3.03
C VAL A 167 7.03 15.35 2.59
N ALA A 168 7.52 16.32 1.81
CA ALA A 168 8.93 16.39 1.40
C ALA A 168 9.88 16.50 2.59
N ARG A 169 9.54 17.35 3.59
CA ARG A 169 10.30 17.45 4.85
C ARG A 169 10.29 16.13 5.61
N GLY A 170 9.14 15.45 5.64
CA GLY A 170 8.96 14.13 6.22
C GLY A 170 9.83 13.06 5.57
N PHE A 171 9.88 13.04 4.23
CA PHE A 171 10.76 12.16 3.45
C PHE A 171 12.23 12.36 3.83
N VAL A 172 12.73 13.60 3.79
CA VAL A 172 14.13 13.91 4.15
C VAL A 172 14.41 13.53 5.60
N ARG A 173 13.48 13.77 6.52
CA ARG A 173 13.63 13.35 7.92
C ARG A 173 13.72 11.82 8.03
N ALA A 174 12.87 11.08 7.34
CA ALA A 174 12.87 9.61 7.37
C ALA A 174 14.20 9.06 6.85
N VAL A 175 14.70 9.58 5.71
CA VAL A 175 16.03 9.27 5.16
C VAL A 175 17.13 9.52 6.19
N ARG A 176 17.15 10.71 6.82
CA ARG A 176 18.18 11.06 7.83
C ARG A 176 18.11 10.18 9.09
N ARG A 177 16.94 9.67 9.44
CA ARG A 177 16.76 8.75 10.57
C ARG A 177 16.92 7.28 10.19
N ARG A 178 17.20 6.98 8.92
CA ARG A 178 17.27 5.62 8.36
C ARG A 178 15.97 4.84 8.53
N ASP A 179 14.85 5.54 8.56
CA ASP A 179 13.52 4.94 8.53
C ASP A 179 13.14 4.73 7.06
N TRP A 180 13.66 3.66 6.47
CA TRP A 180 13.54 3.40 5.04
C TRP A 180 12.11 3.07 4.62
N GLN A 181 11.32 2.43 5.49
CA GLN A 181 9.91 2.15 5.23
C GLN A 181 9.10 3.45 5.18
N GLN A 182 9.29 4.36 6.16
CA GLN A 182 8.63 5.66 6.11
C GLN A 182 9.10 6.50 4.93
N ALA A 183 10.40 6.49 4.61
CA ALA A 183 10.94 7.20 3.46
C ALA A 183 10.35 6.69 2.15
N ALA A 184 10.26 5.38 1.94
CA ALA A 184 9.71 4.81 0.72
C ALA A 184 8.21 5.10 0.56
N GLY A 185 7.43 4.95 1.65
CA GLY A 185 5.99 5.27 1.64
C GLY A 185 5.71 6.76 1.37
N ALA A 186 6.49 7.66 2.00
CA ALA A 186 6.38 9.10 1.73
C ALA A 186 6.82 9.45 0.30
N GLY A 187 7.90 8.83 -0.18
CA GLY A 187 8.41 9.00 -1.53
C GLY A 187 7.39 8.60 -2.59
N ARG A 188 6.63 7.51 -2.37
CA ARG A 188 5.52 7.12 -3.24
C ARG A 188 4.45 8.20 -3.34
N TRP A 189 4.00 8.77 -2.22
CA TRP A 189 3.07 9.91 -2.24
C TRP A 189 3.62 11.11 -3.04
N LEU A 190 4.89 11.44 -2.84
CA LEU A 190 5.52 12.57 -3.53
C LEU A 190 5.59 12.40 -5.06
N THR A 191 5.45 11.17 -5.59
CA THR A 191 5.35 10.96 -7.05
C THR A 191 3.98 11.33 -7.63
N LEU A 192 2.96 11.49 -6.78
CA LEU A 192 1.58 11.79 -7.17
C LEU A 192 1.13 13.19 -6.80
N ILE A 193 1.92 13.90 -5.98
CA ILE A 193 1.56 15.21 -5.47
C ILE A 193 2.20 16.30 -6.33
N ASP A 194 1.42 17.32 -6.70
CA ASP A 194 1.96 18.50 -7.37
C ASP A 194 2.66 19.45 -6.38
N GLY A 195 3.59 20.26 -6.88
CA GLY A 195 4.27 21.26 -6.07
C GLY A 195 5.34 20.68 -5.12
N VAL A 196 5.81 19.46 -5.38
CA VAL A 196 7.01 18.91 -4.72
C VAL A 196 8.23 19.76 -5.11
N PRO A 197 9.03 20.26 -4.15
CA PRO A 197 10.19 21.09 -4.47
C PRO A 197 11.20 20.34 -5.34
N GLU A 198 11.62 20.93 -6.46
CA GLU A 198 12.63 20.34 -7.36
C GLU A 198 13.96 20.05 -6.64
N THR A 199 14.32 20.90 -5.68
CA THR A 199 15.51 20.77 -4.84
C THR A 199 15.50 19.53 -3.95
N LEU A 200 14.36 18.83 -3.82
CA LEU A 200 14.28 17.55 -3.13
C LEU A 200 15.07 16.46 -3.86
N GLY A 201 15.16 16.52 -5.19
CA GLY A 201 15.77 15.46 -6.00
C GLY A 201 15.11 14.09 -5.77
N LEU A 202 13.77 14.03 -5.87
CA LEU A 202 12.95 12.87 -5.46
C LEU A 202 13.42 11.55 -6.10
N GLU A 203 13.76 11.56 -7.39
CA GLU A 203 14.25 10.37 -8.10
C GLU A 203 15.51 9.80 -7.45
N THR A 204 16.56 10.61 -7.35
CA THR A 204 17.81 10.23 -6.70
C THR A 204 17.59 9.85 -5.23
N GLY A 205 16.65 10.52 -4.57
CA GLY A 205 16.25 10.19 -3.21
C GLY A 205 15.64 8.79 -3.09
N LEU A 206 14.77 8.40 -4.03
CA LEU A 206 14.17 7.07 -4.08
C LEU A 206 15.20 5.99 -4.42
N ASP A 207 16.14 6.27 -5.33
CA ASP A 207 17.25 5.37 -5.65
C ASP A 207 18.13 5.13 -4.41
N PHE A 208 18.40 6.20 -3.64
CA PHE A 208 19.13 6.10 -2.38
C PHE A 208 18.35 5.29 -1.33
N VAL A 209 17.03 5.48 -1.22
CA VAL A 209 16.18 4.72 -0.30
C VAL A 209 16.15 3.23 -0.66
N GLU A 210 16.05 2.87 -1.94
CA GLU A 210 16.10 1.47 -2.37
C GLU A 210 17.46 0.84 -2.03
N LEU A 211 18.57 1.53 -2.36
CA LEU A 211 19.92 1.06 -2.07
C LEU A 211 20.13 0.85 -0.56
N MET A 212 19.71 1.81 0.26
CA MET A 212 19.92 1.77 1.71
C MET A 212 18.92 0.89 2.46
N GLY A 213 17.73 0.66 1.89
CA GLY A 213 16.73 -0.29 2.37
C GLY A 213 17.19 -1.75 2.25
N GLY A 214 18.22 -2.01 1.44
CA GLY A 214 18.83 -3.33 1.29
C GLY A 214 17.82 -4.34 0.75
N ASN A 215 17.72 -5.49 1.43
CA ASN A 215 16.85 -6.58 1.02
C ASN A 215 15.44 -6.52 1.65
N ASP A 216 14.99 -5.40 2.21
CA ASP A 216 13.61 -5.28 2.73
C ASP A 216 12.60 -5.20 1.56
N PRO A 217 11.80 -6.26 1.31
CA PRO A 217 10.88 -6.26 0.18
C PRO A 217 9.76 -5.23 0.32
N ARG A 218 9.44 -4.78 1.55
CA ARG A 218 8.43 -3.74 1.76
C ARG A 218 8.94 -2.37 1.32
N VAL A 219 10.22 -2.09 1.52
CA VAL A 219 10.87 -0.88 0.99
C VAL A 219 10.90 -0.96 -0.53
N ALA A 220 11.36 -2.08 -1.08
CA ALA A 220 11.41 -2.31 -2.53
C ALA A 220 10.03 -2.15 -3.18
N LEU A 221 8.97 -2.68 -2.55
CA LEU A 221 7.59 -2.53 -3.00
C LEU A 221 7.18 -1.06 -3.14
N GLN A 222 7.40 -0.25 -2.10
CA GLN A 222 6.98 1.14 -2.14
C GLN A 222 7.78 1.98 -3.15
N VAL A 223 9.09 1.73 -3.27
CA VAL A 223 9.92 2.41 -4.29
C VAL A 223 9.53 1.98 -5.70
N GLN A 224 9.33 0.69 -5.94
CA GLN A 224 8.92 0.19 -7.25
C GLN A 224 7.52 0.72 -7.62
N ALA A 225 6.58 0.72 -6.69
CA ALA A 225 5.27 1.35 -6.87
C ALA A 225 5.43 2.83 -7.26
N ALA A 226 6.23 3.60 -6.54
CA ALA A 226 6.49 5.02 -6.85
C ALA A 226 7.01 5.22 -8.29
N ARG A 227 7.94 4.37 -8.75
CA ARG A 227 8.48 4.42 -10.11
C ARG A 227 7.43 4.14 -11.17
N VAL A 228 6.66 3.05 -11.02
CA VAL A 228 5.63 2.66 -12.00
C VAL A 228 4.52 3.71 -12.03
N VAL A 229 4.07 4.19 -10.87
CA VAL A 229 3.04 5.21 -10.74
C VAL A 229 3.44 6.50 -11.46
N ARG A 230 4.69 6.94 -11.30
CA ARG A 230 5.20 8.12 -11.99
C ARG A 230 5.30 7.92 -13.51
N ALA A 231 5.77 6.75 -13.95
CA ALA A 231 5.83 6.42 -15.38
C ALA A 231 4.43 6.35 -16.01
N ALA A 232 3.44 5.81 -15.29
CA ALA A 232 2.05 5.73 -15.74
C ALA A 232 1.36 7.11 -15.73
N GLY A 233 1.68 7.98 -14.77
CA GLY A 233 1.18 9.36 -14.73
C GLY A 233 1.76 10.25 -15.82
N ALA A 234 2.93 9.92 -16.38
CA ALA A 234 3.51 10.61 -17.53
C ALA A 234 2.84 10.24 -18.88
N LEU A 235 1.91 9.27 -18.88
CA LEU A 235 1.18 8.80 -20.06
C LEU A 235 -0.26 9.36 -20.17
N VAL A 236 -0.64 10.30 -19.30
CA VAL A 236 -1.95 10.98 -19.31
C VAL A 236 -1.80 12.43 -19.74
#